data_AF-X1KTN0-F1
#
_entry.id   AF-X1KTN0-F1
#
_cell.length_a   1.000
_cell.length_b   1.000
_cell.length_c   1.000
_cell.angle_alpha   90.00
_cell.angle_beta   90.00
_cell.angle_gamma   90.00
#
_symmetry.space_group_name_H-M   'P 1'
#
loop_
_entity.id
_entity.type
_entity.pdbx_description
1 polymer ?
#
loop_
_entity_poly.entity_id
_entity_poly.type
_entity_poly.pdbx_seq_one_letter_code
_entity_poly.pdbx_strand_id
1 'polypeptide(L)'
;MRDKKFFFAISILLGTIVGAGIFGIPYVIARSGIIPGFFYLLILGGAVLLIHLFFGEIVLRTKEKHRLVGYAQKYLGKKGKILITISTILGITGALLAYIVIGGDFLKIIFSFLNLPSFYFSLMFWAILSFFIFRGIKLIAPAELFMNIAFFFIIFLIFCFALPKLNLQNFTLINFEHIFLPYGVILFSLIGLSAIPAIGEIFKSSEERKNYKQVIIIAIVTAVILYSLFVAAVIGVSVKILL
;
A
#
# COMPACT_ATOMS: atom_id res chain seq x y z
N MET A 1 -8.08 25.44 -10.26
CA MET A 1 -6.76 25.11 -9.67
C MET A 1 -6.87 24.27 -8.39
N ARG A 2 -7.86 24.56 -7.51
CA ARG A 2 -8.10 23.83 -6.26
C ARG A 2 -8.39 22.34 -6.46
N ASP A 3 -9.21 21.99 -7.45
CA ASP A 3 -9.57 20.59 -7.73
C ASP A 3 -8.39 19.76 -8.23
N LYS A 4 -7.53 20.35 -9.09
CA LYS A 4 -6.33 19.68 -9.59
C LYS A 4 -5.38 19.28 -8.45
N LYS A 5 -5.15 20.18 -7.48
CA LYS A 5 -4.32 19.88 -6.29
C LYS A 5 -4.94 18.80 -5.42
N PHE A 6 -6.26 18.81 -5.27
CA PHE A 6 -7.00 17.83 -4.48
C PHE A 6 -6.86 16.42 -5.03
N PHE A 7 -7.16 16.23 -6.32
CA PHE A 7 -6.98 14.93 -6.98
C PHE A 7 -5.52 14.49 -6.99
N PHE A 8 -4.59 15.42 -7.22
CA PHE A 8 -3.15 15.12 -7.18
C PHE A 8 -2.69 14.62 -5.79
N ALA A 9 -3.17 15.25 -4.71
CA ALA A 9 -2.89 14.81 -3.34
C ALA A 9 -3.49 13.43 -3.03
N ILE A 10 -4.72 13.16 -3.52
CA ILE A 10 -5.32 11.83 -3.43
C ILE A 10 -4.45 10.80 -4.17
N SER A 11 -4.01 11.10 -5.38
CA SER A 11 -3.16 10.19 -6.18
C SER A 11 -1.84 9.86 -5.48
N ILE A 12 -1.18 10.85 -4.84
CA ILE A 12 0.06 10.61 -4.10
C ILE A 12 -0.17 9.69 -2.91
N LEU A 13 -1.20 9.98 -2.09
CA LEU A 13 -1.47 9.19 -0.90
C LEU A 13 -1.95 7.78 -1.28
N LEU A 14 -2.84 7.66 -2.26
CA LEU A 14 -3.29 6.38 -2.79
C LEU A 14 -2.16 5.55 -3.39
N GLY A 15 -1.30 6.15 -4.22
CA GLY A 15 -0.16 5.45 -4.81
C GLY A 15 0.88 5.00 -3.78
N THR A 16 0.91 5.64 -2.60
CA THR A 16 1.77 5.21 -1.49
C THR A 16 1.15 4.08 -0.68
N ILE A 17 -0.18 4.11 -0.47
CA ILE A 17 -0.91 3.05 0.25
C ILE A 17 -0.99 1.79 -0.61
N VAL A 18 -1.43 1.95 -1.86
CA VAL A 18 -1.67 0.86 -2.79
C VAL A 18 -0.35 0.43 -3.43
N GLY A 19 0.28 -0.55 -2.79
CA GLY A 19 1.54 -1.15 -3.24
C GLY A 19 1.48 -2.67 -3.28
N ALA A 20 2.63 -3.34 -3.16
CA ALA A 20 2.72 -4.81 -3.32
C ALA A 20 1.93 -5.60 -2.25
N GLY A 21 1.60 -4.99 -1.11
CA GLY A 21 0.84 -5.64 -0.05
C GLY A 21 -0.54 -6.16 -0.50
N ILE A 22 -1.19 -5.47 -1.44
CA ILE A 22 -2.50 -5.87 -2.00
C ILE A 22 -2.51 -7.30 -2.54
N PHE A 23 -1.39 -7.78 -3.09
CA PHE A 23 -1.28 -9.12 -3.66
C PHE A 23 -1.34 -10.22 -2.59
N GLY A 24 -0.98 -9.91 -1.35
CA GLY A 24 -1.08 -10.86 -0.23
C GLY A 24 -2.47 -10.94 0.40
N ILE A 25 -3.31 -9.92 0.22
CA ILE A 25 -4.62 -9.83 0.90
C ILE A 25 -5.57 -10.97 0.50
N PRO A 26 -5.75 -11.33 -0.80
CA PRO A 26 -6.61 -12.44 -1.17
C PRO A 26 -6.21 -13.76 -0.53
N TYR A 27 -4.90 -14.05 -0.46
CA TYR A 27 -4.39 -15.29 0.11
C TYR A 27 -4.72 -15.41 1.61
N VAL A 28 -4.43 -14.36 2.39
CA VAL A 28 -4.70 -14.41 3.84
C VAL A 28 -6.20 -14.47 4.14
N ILE A 29 -7.04 -13.80 3.34
CA ILE A 29 -8.50 -13.85 3.49
C ILE A 29 -9.07 -15.20 3.05
N ALA A 30 -8.54 -15.82 1.99
CA ALA A 30 -8.93 -17.17 1.60
C ALA A 30 -8.63 -18.21 2.70
N ARG A 31 -7.52 -18.02 3.43
CA ARG A 31 -7.09 -18.89 4.53
C ARG A 31 -7.85 -18.64 5.84
N SER A 32 -8.09 -17.39 6.22
CA SER A 32 -8.80 -17.03 7.47
C SER A 32 -10.32 -17.04 7.34
N GLY A 33 -10.82 -16.94 6.12
CA GLY A 33 -12.22 -16.67 5.80
C GLY A 33 -12.53 -15.19 5.60
N ILE A 34 -13.60 -14.92 4.85
CA ILE A 34 -14.10 -13.58 4.54
C ILE A 34 -14.35 -12.78 5.81
N ILE A 35 -15.01 -13.36 6.81
CA ILE A 35 -15.49 -12.60 7.97
C ILE A 35 -14.31 -12.02 8.77
N PRO A 36 -13.29 -12.81 9.19
CA PRO A 36 -12.08 -12.25 9.78
C PRO A 36 -11.35 -11.29 8.85
N GLY A 37 -11.27 -11.62 7.55
CA GLY A 37 -10.62 -10.79 6.55
C GLY A 37 -11.18 -9.37 6.47
N PHE A 38 -12.50 -9.24 6.31
CA PHE A 38 -13.20 -7.96 6.26
C PHE A 38 -13.22 -7.25 7.61
N PHE A 39 -13.31 -7.99 8.72
CA PHE A 39 -13.19 -7.43 10.06
C PHE A 39 -11.84 -6.71 10.23
N TYR A 40 -10.73 -7.37 9.89
CA TYR A 40 -9.41 -6.73 9.95
C TYR A 40 -9.28 -5.59 8.94
N LEU A 41 -9.81 -5.73 7.73
CA LEU A 41 -9.75 -4.67 6.72
C LEU A 41 -10.44 -3.39 7.20
N LEU A 42 -11.60 -3.50 7.85
CA LEU A 42 -12.34 -2.36 8.38
C LEU A 42 -11.72 -1.79 9.65
N ILE A 43 -11.34 -2.64 10.62
CA ILE A 43 -10.76 -2.17 11.89
C ILE A 43 -9.39 -1.56 11.67
N LEU A 44 -8.51 -2.24 10.93
CA LEU A 44 -7.19 -1.70 10.62
C LEU A 44 -7.28 -0.52 9.66
N GLY A 45 -8.23 -0.52 8.72
CA GLY A 45 -8.55 0.64 7.90
C GLY A 45 -8.91 1.86 8.74
N GLY A 46 -9.79 1.70 9.73
CA GLY A 46 -10.17 2.74 10.68
C GLY A 46 -9.01 3.19 11.57
N ALA A 47 -8.24 2.25 12.12
CA ALA A 47 -7.08 2.56 12.95
C ALA A 47 -6.01 3.33 12.16
N VAL A 48 -5.69 2.88 10.96
CA VAL A 48 -4.73 3.53 10.07
C VAL A 48 -5.24 4.90 9.64
N LEU A 49 -6.53 5.05 9.33
CA LEU A 49 -7.14 6.35 9.05
C LEU A 49 -6.93 7.33 10.21
N LEU A 50 -7.19 6.91 11.44
CA LEU A 50 -6.97 7.74 12.63
C LEU A 50 -5.51 8.13 12.78
N ILE A 51 -4.57 7.19 12.59
CA ILE A 51 -3.12 7.48 12.64
C ILE A 51 -2.75 8.53 11.58
N HIS A 52 -3.24 8.39 10.35
CA HIS A 52 -2.96 9.35 9.27
C HIS A 52 -3.56 10.73 9.57
N LEU A 53 -4.77 10.79 10.14
CA LEU A 53 -5.41 12.04 10.55
C LEU A 53 -4.65 12.73 11.70
N PHE A 54 -4.25 11.98 12.73
CA PHE A 54 -3.45 12.53 13.83
C PHE A 54 -2.09 13.04 13.34
N PHE A 55 -1.43 12.28 12.47
CA PHE A 55 -0.18 12.73 11.90
C PHE A 55 -0.36 13.95 10.99
N GLY A 56 -1.47 13.99 10.25
CA GLY A 56 -1.91 15.14 9.47
C GLY A 56 -2.06 16.42 10.30
N GLU A 57 -2.68 16.31 11.47
CA GLU A 57 -2.83 17.44 12.39
C GLU A 57 -1.47 17.98 12.85
N ILE A 58 -0.53 17.08 13.16
CA ILE A 58 0.85 17.44 13.52
C ILE A 58 1.52 18.19 12.36
N VAL A 59 1.38 17.69 11.13
CA VAL A 59 1.93 18.32 9.93
C VAL A 59 1.37 19.72 9.73
N LEU A 60 0.05 19.91 9.82
CA LEU A 60 -0.61 21.20 9.58
C LEU A 60 -0.32 22.25 10.67
N ARG A 61 -0.11 21.83 11.91
CA ARG A 61 0.19 22.71 13.05
C ARG A 61 1.67 23.07 13.20
N THR A 62 2.55 22.36 12.51
CA THR A 62 3.99 22.64 12.55
C THR A 62 4.38 23.61 11.43
N LYS A 63 5.00 24.74 11.76
CA LYS A 63 5.49 25.70 10.77
C LYS A 63 6.63 25.14 9.91
N GLU A 64 7.52 24.37 10.53
CA GLU A 64 8.66 23.72 9.87
C GLU A 64 8.24 22.44 9.16
N LYS A 65 8.88 22.17 8.03
CA LYS A 65 8.71 20.93 7.28
C LYS A 65 9.67 19.87 7.80
N HIS A 66 9.13 18.72 8.17
CA HIS A 66 9.90 17.58 8.66
C HIS A 66 9.46 16.29 7.98
N ARG A 67 10.30 15.26 8.06
CA ARG A 67 9.87 13.86 7.84
C ARG A 67 9.41 13.26 9.17
N LEU A 68 8.85 12.05 9.16
CA LEU A 68 8.34 11.38 10.35
C LEU A 68 9.33 11.39 11.52
N VAL A 69 10.62 11.08 11.27
CA VAL A 69 11.69 11.14 12.28
C VAL A 69 11.90 12.55 12.85
N GLY A 70 11.81 13.59 12.02
CA GLY A 70 11.95 14.98 12.45
C GLY A 70 10.78 15.44 13.31
N TYR A 71 9.55 15.06 12.94
CA TYR A 71 8.37 15.29 13.78
C TYR A 71 8.49 14.57 15.13
N ALA A 72 8.94 13.31 15.13
CA ALA A 72 9.17 12.56 16.36
C ALA A 72 10.20 13.25 17.26
N GLN A 73 11.29 13.77 16.69
CA GLN A 73 12.27 14.54 17.47
C GLN A 73 11.65 15.80 18.08
N LYS A 74 10.85 16.53 17.31
CA LYS A 74 10.25 17.80 17.74
C LYS A 74 9.27 17.62 18.90
N TYR A 75 8.42 16.59 18.83
CA TYR A 75 7.31 16.40 19.79
C TYR A 75 7.62 15.40 20.92
N LEU A 76 8.54 14.45 20.70
CA LEU A 76 8.87 13.39 21.67
C LEU A 76 10.35 13.43 22.11
N GLY A 77 11.12 14.42 21.64
CA GLY A 77 12.52 14.59 21.97
C GLY A 77 13.44 13.50 21.39
N LYS A 78 14.65 13.41 21.94
CA LYS A 78 15.72 12.51 21.43
C LYS A 78 15.34 11.03 21.49
N LYS A 79 14.61 10.60 22.53
CA LYS A 79 14.16 9.21 22.67
C LYS A 79 13.18 8.82 21.55
N GLY A 80 12.18 9.67 21.28
CA GLY A 80 11.24 9.45 20.18
C GLY A 80 11.92 9.45 18.81
N LYS A 81 12.90 10.34 18.59
CA LYS A 81 13.73 10.32 17.38
C LYS A 81 14.39 8.95 17.16
N ILE A 82 15.06 8.42 18.19
CA ILE A 82 15.78 7.14 18.09
C ILE A 82 14.80 6.00 17.77
N LEU A 83 13.70 5.90 18.53
CA LEU A 83 12.70 4.85 18.34
C LEU A 83 12.11 4.85 16.92
N ILE A 84 11.68 6.02 16.44
CA ILE A 84 11.10 6.16 15.11
C ILE A 84 12.15 5.98 14.02
N THR A 85 13.42 6.37 14.25
CA THR A 85 14.50 6.11 13.30
C THR A 85 14.71 4.61 13.12
N ILE A 86 14.83 3.86 14.22
CA ILE A 86 15.01 2.40 14.19
C ILE A 86 13.81 1.74 13.50
N SER A 87 12.59 2.09 13.90
CA SER A 87 11.37 1.56 13.29
C SER A 87 11.28 1.88 11.78
N THR A 88 11.68 3.08 11.37
CA THR A 88 11.64 3.49 9.96
C THR A 88 12.69 2.73 9.14
N ILE A 89 13.92 2.57 9.65
CA ILE A 89 14.97 1.80 8.97
C ILE A 89 14.52 0.35 8.79
N LEU A 90 14.10 -0.31 9.87
CA LEU A 90 13.64 -1.70 9.80
C LEU A 90 12.42 -1.86 8.88
N GLY A 91 11.44 -0.96 8.99
CA GLY A 91 10.22 -0.99 8.19
C GLY A 91 10.48 -0.79 6.71
N ILE A 92 11.31 0.20 6.34
CA ILE A 92 11.64 0.46 4.92
C ILE A 92 12.48 -0.68 4.36
N THR A 93 13.49 -1.18 5.09
CA THR A 93 14.30 -2.30 4.62
C THR A 93 13.46 -3.57 4.45
N GLY A 94 12.56 -3.87 5.39
CA GLY A 94 11.63 -5.00 5.28
C GLY A 94 10.66 -4.85 4.12
N ALA A 95 10.10 -3.65 3.92
CA ALA A 95 9.26 -3.35 2.77
C ALA A 95 10.04 -3.58 1.45
N LEU A 96 11.22 -2.97 1.31
CA LEU A 96 12.05 -3.11 0.10
C LEU A 96 12.38 -4.57 -0.20
N LEU A 97 12.70 -5.37 0.82
CA LEU A 97 12.91 -6.81 0.65
C LEU A 97 11.66 -7.49 0.09
N ALA A 98 10.49 -7.22 0.65
CA ALA A 98 9.23 -7.77 0.15
C ALA A 98 8.95 -7.33 -1.31
N TYR A 99 9.17 -6.07 -1.66
CA TYR A 99 9.03 -5.57 -3.03
C TYR A 99 10.00 -6.27 -4.00
N ILE A 100 11.24 -6.53 -3.60
CA ILE A 100 12.23 -7.23 -4.42
C ILE A 100 11.84 -8.68 -4.67
N VAL A 101 11.40 -9.39 -3.62
CA VAL A 101 10.96 -10.79 -3.72
C VAL A 101 9.73 -10.91 -4.62
N ILE A 102 8.71 -10.08 -4.38
CA ILE A 102 7.48 -10.07 -5.19
C ILE A 102 7.79 -9.70 -6.64
N GLY A 103 8.65 -8.70 -6.87
CA GLY A 103 9.11 -8.32 -8.20
C GLY A 103 9.82 -9.45 -8.93
N GLY A 104 10.69 -10.19 -8.23
CA GLY A 104 11.36 -11.38 -8.75
C GLY A 104 10.41 -12.52 -9.09
N ASP A 105 9.39 -12.77 -8.26
CA ASP A 105 8.36 -13.79 -8.51
C ASP A 105 7.55 -13.45 -9.76
N PHE A 106 7.11 -12.19 -9.93
CA PHE A 106 6.43 -11.76 -11.14
C PHE A 106 7.30 -11.86 -12.37
N LEU A 107 8.58 -11.48 -12.26
CA LEU A 107 9.52 -11.57 -13.35
C LEU A 107 9.77 -13.03 -13.76
N LYS A 108 9.84 -13.96 -12.80
CA LYS A 108 9.92 -15.40 -13.08
C LYS A 108 8.71 -15.90 -13.86
N ILE A 109 7.50 -15.43 -13.55
CA ILE A 109 6.29 -15.82 -14.28
C ILE A 109 6.39 -15.38 -15.76
N ILE A 110 6.83 -14.14 -16.01
CA ILE A 110 6.99 -13.59 -17.36
C ILE A 110 8.08 -14.34 -18.14
N PHE A 111 9.22 -14.60 -17.49
CA PHE A 111 10.38 -15.26 -18.08
C PHE A 111 10.46 -16.75 -17.70
N SER A 112 9.31 -17.40 -17.57
CA SER A 112 9.22 -18.81 -17.15
C SER A 112 9.98 -19.76 -18.07
N PHE A 113 10.14 -19.40 -19.34
CA PHE A 113 10.92 -20.15 -20.34
C PHE A 113 12.42 -20.27 -20.00
N LEU A 114 12.99 -19.37 -19.17
CA LEU A 114 14.40 -19.45 -18.76
C LEU A 114 14.64 -20.52 -17.69
N ASN A 115 13.58 -21.05 -17.06
CA ASN A 115 13.61 -22.08 -16.01
C ASN A 115 14.58 -21.79 -14.85
N LEU A 116 14.78 -20.50 -14.52
CA LEU A 116 15.64 -20.07 -13.42
C LEU A 116 14.86 -19.94 -12.09
N PRO A 117 15.53 -20.16 -10.94
CA PRO A 117 14.97 -19.86 -9.63
C PRO A 117 14.59 -18.39 -9.44
N SER A 118 13.53 -18.11 -8.66
CA SER A 118 13.05 -16.74 -8.37
C SER A 118 14.12 -15.85 -7.72
N PHE A 119 15.05 -16.47 -6.98
CA PHE A 119 16.18 -15.79 -6.36
C PHE A 119 17.00 -14.97 -7.36
N TYR A 120 17.31 -15.53 -8.55
CA TYR A 120 18.08 -14.81 -9.58
C TYR A 120 17.30 -13.65 -10.18
N PHE A 121 15.99 -13.83 -10.39
CA PHE A 121 15.12 -12.75 -10.86
C PHE A 121 14.99 -11.63 -9.83
N SER A 122 14.90 -11.96 -8.54
CA SER A 122 14.92 -10.99 -7.44
C SER A 122 16.23 -10.21 -7.40
N LEU A 123 17.37 -10.89 -7.56
CA LEU A 123 18.68 -10.24 -7.59
C LEU A 123 18.83 -9.31 -8.80
N MET A 124 18.37 -9.73 -9.97
CA MET A 124 18.36 -8.92 -11.19
C MET A 124 17.45 -7.70 -11.01
N PHE A 125 16.26 -7.88 -10.45
CA PHE A 125 15.31 -6.81 -10.17
C PHE A 125 15.91 -5.77 -9.21
N TRP A 126 16.55 -6.23 -8.14
CA TRP A 126 17.27 -5.35 -7.21
C TRP A 126 18.40 -4.57 -7.89
N ALA A 127 19.22 -5.23 -8.71
CA ALA A 127 20.34 -4.59 -9.41
C ALA A 127 19.86 -3.49 -10.37
N ILE A 128 18.80 -3.77 -11.15
CA ILE A 128 18.20 -2.82 -12.09
C ILE A 128 17.60 -1.62 -11.33
N LEU A 129 16.78 -1.86 -10.30
CA LEU A 129 16.17 -0.77 -9.53
C LEU A 129 17.22 0.10 -8.84
N SER A 130 18.26 -0.52 -8.26
CA SER A 130 19.36 0.21 -7.62
C SER A 130 20.08 1.11 -8.61
N PHE A 131 20.36 0.61 -9.83
CA PHE A 131 20.96 1.41 -10.91
C PHE A 131 20.13 2.65 -11.27
N PHE A 132 18.80 2.51 -11.39
CA PHE A 132 17.92 3.65 -11.68
C PHE A 132 17.90 4.67 -10.53
N ILE A 133 17.94 4.22 -9.27
CA ILE A 133 18.03 5.12 -8.12
C ILE A 133 19.32 5.94 -8.15
N PHE A 134 20.46 5.33 -8.48
CA PHE A 134 21.73 6.05 -8.64
C PHE A 134 21.71 7.09 -9.76
N ARG A 135 20.97 6.83 -10.84
CA ARG A 135 20.85 7.74 -11.99
C ARG A 135 19.96 8.96 -11.71
N GLY A 136 19.20 8.93 -10.61
CA GLY A 136 18.50 10.08 -10.05
C GLY A 136 16.97 10.03 -10.16
N ILE A 137 16.32 10.57 -9.13
CA ILE A 137 14.87 10.53 -8.89
C ILE A 137 14.05 11.20 -10.01
N LYS A 138 14.65 12.11 -10.79
CA LYS A 138 13.96 12.81 -11.89
C LYS A 138 13.46 11.87 -12.98
N LEU A 139 14.12 10.73 -13.20
CA LEU A 139 13.67 9.70 -14.15
C LEU A 139 12.55 8.82 -13.58
N ILE A 140 12.48 8.71 -12.25
CA ILE A 140 11.53 7.83 -11.55
C ILE A 140 10.14 8.49 -11.46
N ALA A 141 10.08 9.80 -11.25
CA ALA A 141 8.82 10.52 -11.06
C ALA A 141 7.78 10.35 -12.20
N PRO A 142 8.11 10.47 -13.50
CA PRO A 142 7.13 10.20 -14.57
C PRO A 142 6.81 8.71 -14.70
N ALA A 143 7.78 7.82 -14.43
CA ALA A 143 7.56 6.38 -14.45
C ALA A 143 6.58 5.94 -13.36
N GLU A 144 6.63 6.56 -12.18
CA GLU A 144 5.71 6.30 -11.06
C GLU A 144 4.25 6.56 -11.45
N LEU A 145 3.96 7.70 -12.08
CA LEU A 145 2.61 8.01 -12.55
C LEU A 145 2.12 6.98 -13.58
N PHE A 146 2.96 6.63 -14.55
CA PHE A 146 2.62 5.62 -15.55
C PHE A 146 2.37 4.25 -14.93
N MET A 147 3.24 3.81 -14.01
CA MET A 147 3.11 2.53 -13.30
C MET A 147 1.83 2.48 -12.46
N ASN A 148 1.47 3.56 -11.76
CA ASN A 148 0.23 3.63 -11.00
C ASN A 148 -1.01 3.53 -11.91
N ILE A 149 -1.03 4.26 -13.02
CA ILE A 149 -2.13 4.16 -14.00
C ILE A 149 -2.24 2.74 -14.56
N ALA A 150 -1.12 2.14 -14.97
CA ALA A 150 -1.07 0.78 -15.47
C ALA A 150 -1.55 -0.23 -14.40
N PHE A 151 -1.15 -0.04 -13.15
CA PHE A 151 -1.53 -0.88 -12.03
C PHE A 151 -3.06 -0.86 -11.79
N PHE A 152 -3.67 0.32 -11.69
CA PHE A 152 -5.12 0.45 -11.55
C PHE A 152 -5.87 -0.14 -12.75
N PHE A 153 -5.34 0.07 -13.97
CA PHE A 153 -5.91 -0.50 -15.18
C PHE A 153 -5.88 -2.04 -15.18
N ILE A 154 -4.76 -2.65 -14.77
CA ILE A 154 -4.62 -4.10 -14.66
C ILE A 154 -5.60 -4.66 -13.61
N ILE A 155 -5.74 -4.02 -12.45
CA ILE A 155 -6.73 -4.44 -11.44
C ILE A 155 -8.14 -4.39 -12.01
N PHE A 156 -8.48 -3.31 -12.73
CA PHE A 156 -9.77 -3.17 -13.37
C PHE A 156 -10.03 -4.29 -14.39
N LEU A 157 -9.04 -4.63 -15.23
CA LEU A 157 -9.13 -5.76 -16.14
C LEU A 157 -9.34 -7.09 -15.40
N ILE A 158 -8.54 -7.36 -14.37
CA ILE A 158 -8.69 -8.57 -13.54
C ILE A 158 -10.13 -8.66 -13.00
N PHE A 159 -10.67 -7.55 -12.50
CA PHE A 159 -12.04 -7.51 -11.99
C PHE A 159 -13.08 -7.82 -13.08
N CYS A 160 -12.98 -7.18 -14.25
CA CYS A 160 -13.91 -7.42 -15.37
C CYS A 160 -13.88 -8.88 -15.86
N PHE A 161 -12.71 -9.50 -15.96
CA PHE A 161 -12.59 -10.90 -16.35
C PHE A 161 -12.96 -11.89 -15.24
N ALA A 162 -12.88 -11.47 -13.98
CA ALA A 162 -13.22 -12.28 -12.83
C ALA A 162 -14.73 -12.38 -12.58
N LEU A 163 -15.46 -11.27 -12.75
CA LEU A 163 -16.91 -11.17 -12.55
C LEU A 163 -17.73 -12.34 -13.16
N PRO A 164 -17.57 -12.71 -14.45
CA PRO A 164 -18.36 -13.79 -15.04
C PRO A 164 -17.98 -15.19 -14.54
N LYS A 165 -16.86 -15.34 -13.84
CA LYS A 165 -16.31 -16.62 -13.36
C LYS A 165 -16.43 -16.79 -11.85
N LEU A 166 -17.17 -15.92 -11.17
CA LEU A 166 -17.32 -15.96 -9.72
C LEU A 166 -18.06 -17.22 -9.26
N ASN A 167 -17.39 -18.05 -8.46
CA ASN A 167 -18.01 -19.16 -7.77
C ASN A 167 -18.05 -18.88 -6.26
N LEU A 168 -19.27 -18.78 -5.71
CA LEU A 168 -19.50 -18.49 -4.30
C LEU A 168 -18.96 -19.59 -3.36
N GLN A 169 -18.76 -20.81 -3.86
CA GLN A 169 -18.21 -21.93 -3.08
C GLN A 169 -16.72 -21.79 -2.76
N ASN A 170 -16.02 -20.90 -3.45
CA ASN A 170 -14.60 -20.62 -3.20
C ASN A 170 -14.39 -19.80 -1.92
N PHE A 171 -15.44 -19.17 -1.40
CA PHE A 171 -15.34 -18.35 -0.21
C PHE A 171 -15.52 -19.17 1.06
N THR A 172 -14.43 -19.29 1.82
CA THR A 172 -14.49 -19.73 3.22
C THR A 172 -15.06 -18.61 4.08
N LEU A 173 -16.05 -18.89 4.93
CA LEU A 173 -16.65 -17.87 5.79
C LEU A 173 -15.73 -17.53 6.97
N ILE A 174 -15.36 -18.55 7.75
CA ILE A 174 -14.50 -18.43 8.94
C ILE A 174 -13.60 -19.66 9.01
N ASN A 175 -12.32 -19.44 9.29
CA ASN A 175 -11.38 -20.46 9.73
C ASN A 175 -10.64 -19.96 10.98
N PHE A 176 -10.88 -20.62 12.12
CA PHE A 176 -10.30 -20.24 13.40
C PHE A 176 -8.79 -20.48 13.49
N GLU A 177 -8.25 -21.46 12.75
CA GLU A 177 -6.82 -21.78 12.76
C GLU A 177 -5.96 -20.63 12.23
N HIS A 178 -6.49 -19.88 11.26
CA HIS A 178 -5.79 -18.79 10.60
C HIS A 178 -6.42 -17.42 10.87
N ILE A 179 -7.20 -17.29 11.95
CA ILE A 179 -7.98 -16.08 12.22
C ILE A 179 -7.11 -14.82 12.36
N PHE A 180 -5.88 -14.93 12.87
CA PHE A 180 -4.95 -13.81 13.05
C PHE A 180 -4.04 -13.56 11.83
N LEU A 181 -4.04 -14.44 10.83
CA LEU A 181 -3.18 -14.35 9.65
C LEU A 181 -3.34 -13.03 8.87
N PRO A 182 -4.56 -12.47 8.68
CA PRO A 182 -4.73 -11.25 7.90
C PRO A 182 -4.13 -9.99 8.54
N TYR A 183 -3.94 -9.98 9.87
CA TYR A 183 -3.57 -8.78 10.62
C TYR A 183 -2.34 -8.07 10.05
N GLY A 184 -1.22 -8.80 9.91
CA GLY A 184 0.06 -8.22 9.48
C GLY A 184 0.03 -7.76 8.02
N VAL A 185 -0.55 -8.57 7.13
CA VAL A 185 -0.60 -8.28 5.69
C VAL A 185 -1.51 -7.10 5.40
N ILE A 186 -2.69 -7.04 6.03
CA ILE A 186 -3.62 -5.92 5.86
C ILE A 186 -3.03 -4.63 6.44
N LEU A 187 -2.44 -4.69 7.64
CA LEU A 187 -1.80 -3.52 8.25
C LEU A 187 -0.68 -2.99 7.36
N PHE A 188 0.21 -3.86 6.89
CA PHE A 188 1.29 -3.50 5.96
C PHE A 188 0.76 -2.84 4.68
N SER A 189 -0.33 -3.38 4.13
CA SER A 189 -0.93 -2.89 2.88
C SER A 189 -1.64 -1.54 3.02
N LEU A 190 -1.99 -1.09 4.23
CA LEU A 190 -2.72 0.16 4.44
C LEU A 190 -1.80 1.33 4.85
N ILE A 191 -0.55 1.06 5.23
CA ILE A 191 0.37 2.10 5.71
C ILE A 191 0.84 3.00 4.56
N GLY A 192 0.61 4.31 4.70
CA GLY A 192 1.06 5.35 3.76
C GLY A 192 1.67 6.59 4.43
N LEU A 193 2.22 6.44 5.65
CA LEU A 193 2.62 7.58 6.50
C LEU A 193 3.65 8.52 5.87
N SER A 194 4.51 8.02 4.98
CA SER A 194 5.53 8.83 4.30
C SER A 194 4.93 9.91 3.39
N ALA A 195 3.72 9.68 2.86
CA ALA A 195 3.02 10.60 1.98
C ALA A 195 2.30 11.73 2.73
N ILE A 196 1.96 11.54 4.01
CA ILE A 196 1.21 12.52 4.80
C ILE A 196 1.90 13.90 4.83
N PRO A 197 3.19 14.04 5.20
CA PRO A 197 3.88 15.33 5.11
C PRO A 197 3.92 15.87 3.67
N ALA A 198 4.14 15.00 2.68
CA ALA A 198 4.27 15.39 1.28
C ALA A 198 2.98 16.02 0.72
N ILE A 199 1.82 15.41 1.00
CA ILE A 199 0.53 16.01 0.60
C ILE A 199 0.24 17.31 1.36
N GLY A 200 0.81 17.49 2.56
CA GLY A 200 0.66 18.73 3.34
C GLY A 200 1.36 19.92 2.69
N GLU A 201 2.44 19.67 1.96
CA GLU A 201 3.18 20.70 1.25
C GLU A 201 2.46 21.23 0.00
N ILE A 202 1.49 20.47 -0.53
CA ILE A 202 0.70 20.84 -1.71
C ILE A 202 -0.31 21.95 -1.36
N PHE A 203 -0.87 21.91 -0.15
CA PHE A 203 -1.91 22.82 0.31
C PHE A 203 -1.30 24.01 1.05
N LYS A 204 -1.19 25.14 0.36
CA LYS A 204 -0.46 26.33 0.85
C LYS A 204 -1.37 27.31 1.60
N SER A 205 -2.64 27.43 1.22
CA SER A 205 -3.59 28.35 1.86
C SER A 205 -4.40 27.68 2.97
N SER A 206 -4.89 28.47 3.93
CA SER A 206 -5.74 27.99 5.03
C SER A 206 -7.04 27.34 4.54
N GLU A 207 -7.56 27.81 3.41
CA GLU A 207 -8.77 27.26 2.80
C GLU A 207 -8.53 25.93 2.08
N GLU A 208 -7.34 25.75 1.49
CA GLU A 208 -6.89 24.50 0.88
C GLU A 208 -6.65 23.42 1.94
N ARG A 209 -6.15 23.80 3.11
CA ARG A 209 -5.90 22.88 4.24
C ARG A 209 -7.17 22.24 4.79
N LYS A 210 -8.36 22.83 4.59
CA LYS A 210 -9.64 22.21 4.94
C LYS A 210 -9.88 20.89 4.20
N ASN A 211 -9.34 20.79 2.98
CA ASN A 211 -9.50 19.60 2.14
C ASN A 211 -8.54 18.47 2.53
N TYR A 212 -7.53 18.74 3.37
CA TYR A 212 -6.51 17.78 3.76
C TYR A 212 -7.08 16.53 4.44
N LYS A 213 -8.01 16.73 5.39
CA LYS A 213 -8.75 15.65 6.04
C LYS A 213 -9.53 14.81 5.02
N GLN A 214 -10.20 15.47 4.06
CA GLN A 214 -10.98 14.78 3.03
C GLN A 214 -10.09 13.94 2.11
N VAL A 215 -8.91 14.43 1.74
CA VAL A 215 -7.92 13.66 0.97
C VAL A 215 -7.55 12.36 1.68
N ILE A 216 -7.23 12.43 2.99
CA ILE A 216 -6.86 11.26 3.78
C ILE A 216 -8.01 10.25 3.85
N ILE A 217 -9.23 10.73 4.15
CA ILE A 217 -10.42 9.87 4.24
C ILE A 217 -10.70 9.20 2.89
N ILE A 218 -10.74 9.97 1.81
CA ILE A 218 -11.04 9.44 0.47
C ILE A 218 -9.97 8.44 0.04
N ALA A 219 -8.69 8.70 0.29
CA ALA A 219 -7.62 7.77 -0.05
C ALA A 219 -7.77 6.43 0.70
N ILE A 220 -7.95 6.45 2.03
CA ILE A 220 -8.11 5.21 2.80
C ILE A 220 -9.38 4.45 2.41
N VAL A 221 -10.51 5.15 2.27
CA VAL A 221 -11.78 4.52 1.86
C VAL A 221 -11.65 3.90 0.47
N THR A 222 -11.03 4.61 -0.48
CA THR A 222 -10.79 4.09 -1.83
C THR A 222 -9.87 2.88 -1.80
N ALA A 223 -8.81 2.88 -1.00
CA ALA A 223 -7.92 1.72 -0.83
C ALA A 223 -8.65 0.52 -0.25
N VAL A 224 -9.47 0.69 0.80
CA VAL A 224 -10.28 -0.38 1.40
C VAL A 224 -11.28 -0.97 0.39
N ILE A 225 -11.96 -0.12 -0.37
CA ILE A 225 -12.88 -0.56 -1.43
C ILE A 225 -12.11 -1.34 -2.50
N LEU A 226 -10.98 -0.80 -2.98
CA LEU A 226 -10.13 -1.47 -3.97
C LEU A 226 -9.67 -2.84 -3.49
N TYR A 227 -9.20 -2.94 -2.24
CA TYR A 227 -8.74 -4.20 -1.65
C TYR A 227 -9.89 -5.20 -1.53
N SER A 228 -11.10 -4.74 -1.15
CA SER A 228 -12.29 -5.58 -1.07
C SER A 228 -12.68 -6.14 -2.44
N LEU A 229 -12.68 -5.29 -3.48
CA LEU A 229 -12.98 -5.69 -4.86
C LEU A 229 -11.92 -6.66 -5.40
N PHE A 230 -10.66 -6.40 -5.12
CA PHE A 230 -9.55 -7.26 -5.54
C PHE A 230 -9.63 -8.64 -4.88
N VAL A 231 -9.96 -8.70 -3.59
CA VAL A 231 -10.20 -9.96 -2.86
C VAL A 231 -11.37 -10.74 -3.45
N ALA A 232 -12.49 -10.06 -3.70
CA ALA A 232 -13.67 -10.70 -4.29
C ALA A 232 -13.36 -11.29 -5.69
N ALA A 233 -12.64 -10.54 -6.52
CA ALA A 233 -12.23 -11.00 -7.85
C ALA A 233 -11.28 -12.20 -7.78
N VAL A 234 -10.22 -12.12 -6.96
CA VAL A 234 -9.21 -13.17 -6.90
C VAL A 234 -9.76 -14.44 -6.27
N ILE A 235 -10.42 -14.37 -5.11
CA ILE A 235 -10.97 -15.55 -4.44
C ILE A 235 -12.11 -16.16 -5.27
N GLY A 236 -12.97 -15.33 -5.83
CA GLY A 236 -14.14 -15.82 -6.58
C GLY A 236 -13.77 -16.63 -7.81
N VAL A 237 -12.63 -16.36 -8.45
CA VAL A 237 -12.11 -17.11 -9.61
C VAL A 237 -11.14 -18.22 -9.23
N SER A 238 -10.51 -18.13 -8.06
CA SER A 238 -9.56 -19.14 -7.60
C SER A 238 -10.29 -20.46 -7.35
N VAL A 239 -10.08 -21.44 -8.21
CA VAL A 239 -10.50 -22.82 -7.95
C VAL A 239 -9.92 -23.20 -6.60
N LYS A 240 -10.75 -23.73 -5.68
CA LYS A 240 -10.26 -24.35 -4.45
C LYS A 240 -9.15 -25.32 -4.81
N ILE A 241 -7.90 -24.91 -4.60
CA ILE A 241 -6.78 -25.85 -4.52
C ILE A 241 -7.04 -26.56 -3.19
N LEU A 242 -7.81 -27.64 -3.27
CA LEU A 242 -7.84 -28.68 -2.27
C LEU A 242 -6.40 -29.18 -2.14
N LEU A 243 -5.68 -28.63 -1.16
CA LEU A 243 -4.60 -29.32 -0.49
C LEU A 243 -5.23 -30.19 0.59
#